data_AF-A0A2C6KLA4-F1
#
_entry.id   AF-A0A2C6KLA4-F1
#
_cell.length_a   1.000
_cell.length_b   1.000
_cell.length_c   1.000
_cell.angle_alpha   90.00
_cell.angle_beta   90.00
_cell.angle_gamma   90.00
#
_symmetry.space_group_name_H-M   'P 1'
#
loop_
_entity.id
_entity.type
_entity.pdbx_description
1 polymer ?
#
loop_
_entity_poly.entity_id
_entity_poly.type
_entity_poly.pdbx_seq_one_letter_code
_entity_poly.pdbx_strand_id
1 'polypeptide(L)' 'MGCIVNGVGEMADADFGYVGGAPGKVDLYVKKKVVRRGIPSAEACDELIKLIKQHGKWIDPPPPPSQPSPSGDKH' A
#
# COMPACT_ATOMS: atom_id res chain seq x y z
N MET A 1 -19.64 -8.70 -6.04
CA MET A 1 -19.79 -7.25 -5.72
C MET A 1 -18.42 -6.71 -5.29
N GLY A 2 -17.43 -6.72 -6.19
CA GLY A 2 -16.08 -6.24 -5.91
C GLY A 2 -16.03 -4.75 -6.14
N CYS A 3 -16.37 -3.97 -5.11
CA CYS A 3 -16.13 -2.53 -5.15
C CYS A 3 -14.63 -2.31 -4.92
N ILE A 4 -13.87 -2.42 -6.02
CA ILE A 4 -12.51 -1.93 -6.16
C ILE A 4 -12.61 -0.42 -5.94
N VAL A 5 -12.26 -0.02 -4.72
CA VAL A 5 -12.02 1.35 -4.22
C VAL A 5 -12.57 2.48 -5.09
N ASN A 6 -13.68 3.05 -4.61
CA ASN A 6 -14.27 4.28 -5.12
C ASN A 6 -13.28 5.44 -5.02
N GLY A 7 -12.90 6.00 -6.18
CA GLY A 7 -12.54 7.40 -6.29
C GLY A 7 -11.12 7.69 -6.75
N VAL A 8 -11.02 8.28 -7.94
CA VAL A 8 -9.86 9.05 -8.45
C VAL A 8 -9.42 10.19 -7.49
N GLY A 9 -10.21 10.50 -6.45
CA GLY A 9 -9.97 11.58 -5.48
C GLY A 9 -9.04 11.25 -4.30
N GLU A 10 -8.86 9.99 -3.90
CA GLU A 10 -8.00 9.66 -2.73
C GLU A 10 -6.49 9.73 -3.03
N MET A 11 -6.10 9.62 -4.30
CA MET A 11 -4.68 9.69 -4.70
C MET A 11 -4.12 11.13 -4.67
N ALA A 12 -4.97 12.16 -4.53
CA ALA A 12 -4.51 13.55 -4.49
C ALA A 12 -3.82 13.93 -3.17
N ASP A 13 -4.13 13.24 -2.07
CA ASP A 13 -3.56 13.47 -0.73
C ASP A 13 -2.46 12.44 -0.37
N ALA A 14 -2.16 11.50 -1.28
CA ALA A 14 -1.19 10.45 -1.01
C ALA A 14 0.22 11.04 -0.79
N ASP A 15 0.61 11.15 0.48
CA ASP A 15 1.94 11.58 0.91
C ASP A 15 3.04 10.60 0.45
N PHE A 16 2.71 9.32 0.21
CA PHE A 16 3.65 8.26 -0.12
C PHE A 16 3.12 7.35 -1.23
N GLY A 17 3.99 6.91 -2.13
CA GLY A 17 3.65 5.95 -3.17
C GLY A 17 4.88 5.33 -3.81
N TYR A 18 4.69 4.28 -4.60
CA TYR A 18 5.75 3.68 -5.40
C TYR A 18 5.27 3.39 -6.82
N VAL A 19 6.18 3.51 -7.79
CA VAL A 19 5.88 3.31 -9.21
C VAL A 19 6.93 2.40 -9.83
N GLY A 20 6.53 1.43 -10.64
CA GLY A 20 7.45 0.56 -11.37
C GLY A 20 8.21 1.35 -12.44
N GLY A 21 9.53 1.48 -12.27
CA GLY A 21 10.40 2.19 -13.22
C GLY A 21 11.05 1.27 -14.25
N ALA A 22 11.31 0.00 -13.88
CA ALA A 22 11.96 -0.99 -14.73
C ALA A 22 11.54 -2.42 -14.30
N PRO A 23 11.72 -3.46 -15.14
CA PRO A 23 11.42 -4.83 -14.74
C PRO A 23 12.19 -5.21 -13.45
N GLY A 24 11.43 -5.57 -12.42
CA GLY A 24 11.97 -5.92 -11.10
C GLY A 24 12.39 -4.73 -10.22
N LYS A 25 12.21 -3.47 -10.67
CA LYS A 25 12.57 -2.28 -9.90
C LYS A 25 11.43 -1.25 -9.80
N VAL A 26 11.36 -0.60 -8.66
CA VAL A 26 10.41 0.47 -8.37
C VAL A 26 11.12 1.72 -7.85
N ASP A 27 10.44 2.84 -8.01
CA ASP A 27 10.83 4.13 -7.47
C ASP A 27 9.83 4.54 -6.39
N LEU A 28 10.32 5.00 -5.23
CA LEU A 28 9.50 5.50 -4.13
C LEU A 28 9.34 7.02 -4.24
N TYR A 29 8.13 7.49 -3.99
CA TYR A 29 7.72 8.88 -4.06
C TYR A 29 7.16 9.36 -2.71
N VAL A 30 7.53 10.57 -2.32
CA VAL A 30 6.97 11.30 -1.18
C VAL A 30 6.45 12.64 -1.66
N LYS A 31 5.17 12.95 -1.43
CA LYS A 31 4.54 14.21 -1.86
C LYS A 31 4.88 14.59 -3.31
N LYS A 32 4.82 13.60 -4.22
CA LYS A 32 5.15 13.72 -5.65
C LYS A 32 6.65 13.89 -6.00
N LYS A 33 7.56 13.83 -5.02
CA LYS A 33 9.00 13.81 -5.26
C LYS A 33 9.55 12.40 -5.15
N VAL A 34 10.39 11.99 -6.10
CA VAL A 34 11.13 10.74 -5.99
C VAL A 34 12.13 10.89 -4.84
N VAL A 35 12.13 9.94 -3.91
CA VAL A 35 13.12 9.90 -2.81
C VAL A 35 14.10 8.76 -2.98
N ARG A 36 13.67 7.67 -3.62
CA ARG A 36 14.52 6.53 -3.96
C ARG A 36 14.13 5.98 -5.32
N ARG A 37 15.13 5.57 -6.09
CA ARG A 37 14.94 4.97 -7.41
C ARG A 37 15.64 3.62 -7.50
N GLY A 38 15.08 2.72 -8.28
CA GLY A 38 15.70 1.44 -8.59
C GLY A 38 15.67 0.44 -7.43
N ILE A 39 14.70 0.53 -6.52
CA ILE A 39 14.53 -0.43 -5.43
C ILE A 39 13.98 -1.74 -5.99
N PRO A 40 14.51 -2.92 -5.63
CA PRO A 40 13.93 -4.18 -6.05
C PRO A 40 12.48 -4.32 -5.58
N SER A 41 11.59 -4.82 -6.45
CA SER A 41 10.15 -4.89 -6.11
C SER A 41 9.86 -5.76 -4.87
N ALA A 42 10.74 -6.71 -4.56
CA ALA A 42 10.66 -7.54 -3.36
C ALA A 42 10.85 -6.72 -2.07
N GLU A 43 11.71 -5.69 -2.10
CA GLU A 43 11.99 -4.82 -0.95
C GLU A 43 11.16 -3.53 -0.97
N ALA A 44 10.55 -3.20 -2.10
CA ALA A 44 9.71 -2.03 -2.30
C ALA A 44 8.70 -1.80 -1.17
N CYS A 45 8.00 -2.88 -0.79
CA CYS A 45 6.97 -2.82 0.24
C CYS A 45 7.58 -2.47 1.60
N ASP A 46 8.68 -3.14 1.95
CA ASP A 46 9.37 -2.94 3.23
C ASP A 46 10.00 -1.53 3.32
N GLU A 47 10.64 -1.08 2.24
CA GLU A 47 11.20 0.27 2.13
C GLU A 47 10.13 1.36 2.19
N LEU A 48 8.96 1.14 1.57
CA LEU A 48 7.82 2.05 1.67
C LEU A 48 7.30 2.11 3.11
N ILE A 49 7.13 0.96 3.78
CA ILE A 49 6.68 0.89 5.18
C ILE A 49 7.67 1.66 6.09
N LYS A 50 8.98 1.41 5.92
CA LYS A 50 10.02 2.13 6.68
C LYS A 50 9.96 3.63 6.44
N LEU A 51 9.79 4.06 5.19
CA LEU A 51 9.69 5.48 4.82
C LEU A 51 8.48 6.15 5.50
N ILE A 52 7.32 5.50 5.46
CA ILE A 52 6.10 5.99 6.12
C ILE A 52 6.30 6.06 7.65
N LYS A 53 6.93 5.04 8.25
CA LYS A 53 7.27 4.99 9.68
C LYS A 53 8.24 6.10 10.08
N GLN A 54 9.29 6.35 9.29
CA GLN A 54 10.26 7.43 9.52
C GLN A 54 9.61 8.81 9.52
N HIS A 55 8.59 9.00 8.70
CA HIS A 55 7.81 10.24 8.67
C HIS A 55 6.74 10.32 9.78
N GLY A 56 6.60 9.30 10.63
CA GLY A 56 5.57 9.26 11.67
C GLY A 56 4.15 9.21 11.11
N LYS A 57 3.99 8.82 9.84
CA LYS A 57 2.71 8.73 9.13
C LYS A 57 2.18 7.30 9.05
N TRP A 58 2.87 6.34 9.68
CA TRP A 58 2.46 4.94 9.68
C TRP A 58 1.25 4.76 10.60
N ILE A 59 0.14 4.37 9.99
CA ILE A 59 -1.07 4.00 10.70
C ILE A 59 -1.13 2.48 10.63
N ASP A 60 -1.26 1.84 11.79
CA ASP A 60 -1.41 0.39 11.85
C ASP A 60 -2.72 0.01 11.13
N PRO A 61 -2.67 -0.86 10.10
CA PRO A 61 -3.90 -1.27 9.44
C PRO A 61 -4.79 -1.97 10.46
N PRO A 62 -6.11 -1.68 10.49
CA PRO A 62 -7.01 -2.45 11.33
C PRO A 62 -6.87 -3.94 10.96
N PRO A 63 -7.00 -4.85 11.94
CA PRO A 63 -6.90 -6.28 11.67
C PRO A 63 -7.86 -6.65 10.54
N PRO A 64 -7.46 -7.53 9.61
CA PRO A 64 -8.33 -7.94 8.51
C PRO A 64 -9.66 -8.41 9.12
N PRO A 65 -10.82 -8.04 8.53
CA PRO A 65 -12.10 -8.45 9.07
C PRO A 65 -12.11 -9.97 9.12
N SER A 66 -12.13 -10.52 10.33
CA SER A 66 -12.26 -11.95 10.60
C SER A 66 -13.39 -12.46 9.73
N GLN A 67 -13.06 -13.27 8.72
CA GLN A 67 -14.06 -13.88 7.85
C GLN A 67 -15.13 -14.54 8.74
N PRO A 68 -16.43 -14.34 8.49
CA PRO A 68 -17.44 -15.09 9.21
C PRO A 68 -17.20 -16.57 8.90
N SER A 69 -16.92 -17.35 9.95
CA SER A 69 -16.85 -18.81 9.88
C SER A 69 -18.05 -19.34 9.09
N PRO A 70 -17.89 -20.35 8.21
CA PRO A 70 -19.02 -20.97 7.57
C PRO A 70 -19.85 -21.66 8.66
N SER A 71 -20.91 -21.00 9.12
CA SER A 71 -21.95 -21.65 9.91
C SER A 71 -22.53 -22.73 9.00
N GLY A 72 -22.20 -23.98 9.32
CA GLY A 72 -22.82 -25.14 8.71
C GLY A 72 -24.31 -25.10 8.98
N ASP A 73 -25.09 -24.76 7.96
CA ASP A 73 -26.51 -25.04 7.94
C ASP A 73 -26.66 -26.54 7.68
N LYS A 74 -26.97 -27.25 8.77
CA LYS A 74 -27.36 -28.65 8.76
C LYS A 74 -28.89 -28.64 8.89
N HIS A 75 -29.58 -28.75 7.76
CA HIS A 75 -30.97 -29.20 7.71
C HIS A 75 -31.17 -30.20 6.57
#